data_AF-A0A4Z1DZ89-F1
#
_entry.id   AF-A0A4Z1DZ89-F1
#
_cell.length_a   1.000
_cell.length_b   1.000
_cell.length_c   1.000
_cell.angle_alpha   90.00
_cell.angle_beta   90.00
_cell.angle_gamma   90.00
#
_symmetry.space_group_name_H-M   'P 1'
#
loop_
_entity.id
_entity.type
_entity.pdbx_description
1 polymer ?
#
loop_
_entity_poly.entity_id
_entity_poly.type
_entity_poly.pdbx_seq_one_letter_code
_entity_poly.pdbx_strand_id
1 'polypeptide(L)'
;MAWFRWRKNTPQVDEQQDVVQEQQGVRERDVTAPDDVSAVPAIDPEPEPDLPPEPSYEPEPVIDPEPTVEPDPEPFPEPDPVTDQLGSATTLQVAEQIVPSDQPAPVLAWNPGLRGVVVRIVHTAPSAAGSAEDLRAALENGLAAAVGEHSPAPHDADPEYPVVLNVTIAEETVDAEVTEVLASARKQLARKAVRVRLVVDQAPLAEIA
;
A
#
# COMPACT_ATOMS: atom_id res chain seq x y z
N MET A 1 -0.48 26.08 -6.21
CA MET A 1 -0.64 24.67 -5.77
C MET A 1 0.74 24.10 -5.48
N ALA A 2 1.04 23.80 -4.23
CA ALA A 2 2.37 23.37 -3.80
C ALA A 2 2.49 21.85 -3.90
N TRP A 3 3.37 21.36 -4.78
CA TRP A 3 3.73 19.95 -4.84
C TRP A 3 4.72 19.63 -3.71
N PHE A 4 4.33 18.70 -2.85
CA PHE A 4 5.16 18.20 -1.76
C PHE A 4 6.36 17.42 -2.32
N ARG A 5 7.55 18.00 -2.14
CA ARG A 5 8.84 17.38 -2.42
C ARG A 5 9.10 16.29 -1.38
N TRP A 6 8.95 15.03 -1.76
CA TRP A 6 9.30 13.89 -0.92
C TRP A 6 10.81 13.91 -0.65
N ARG A 7 11.22 14.29 0.57
CA ARG A 7 12.61 14.15 1.02
C ARG A 7 12.91 12.66 1.17
N LYS A 8 13.96 12.20 0.49
CA LYS A 8 14.56 10.89 0.75
C LYS A 8 15.14 10.91 2.16
N ASN A 9 14.42 10.35 3.13
CA ASN A 9 15.02 9.93 4.40
C ASN A 9 15.80 8.65 4.11
N THR A 10 17.12 8.79 4.02
CA THR A 10 18.04 7.67 4.14
C THR A 10 17.86 7.08 5.54
N PRO A 11 17.58 5.77 5.70
CA PRO A 11 17.54 5.17 7.01
C PRO A 11 18.93 5.24 7.63
N GLN A 12 19.05 6.04 8.69
CA GLN A 12 20.17 6.01 9.62
C GLN A 12 20.17 4.63 10.27
N VAL A 13 21.11 3.79 9.88
CA VAL A 13 21.34 2.47 10.49
C VAL A 13 21.91 2.75 11.88
N ASP A 14 21.04 2.68 12.88
CA ASP A 14 21.45 2.63 14.28
C ASP A 14 21.94 1.21 14.55
N GLU A 15 23.27 1.02 14.43
CA GLU A 15 23.98 -0.09 15.03
C GLU A 15 23.94 0.08 16.56
N GLN A 16 22.94 -0.50 17.22
CA GLN A 16 23.03 -0.78 18.66
C GLN A 16 22.30 -2.06 19.07
N GLN A 17 23.02 -2.81 19.92
CA GLN A 17 22.61 -3.92 20.80
C GLN A 17 22.62 -5.29 20.10
N ASP A 18 23.66 -6.11 20.21
CA ASP A 18 24.33 -6.56 21.45
C ASP A 18 23.33 -6.87 22.58
N VAL A 19 22.64 -8.01 22.44
CA VAL A 19 22.25 -8.83 23.58
C VAL A 19 22.48 -10.29 23.22
N VAL A 20 23.60 -10.78 23.75
CA VAL A 20 23.92 -12.18 23.96
C VAL A 20 22.72 -12.90 24.60
N GLN A 21 22.09 -13.82 23.87
CA GLN A 21 21.30 -14.90 24.49
C GLN A 21 22.09 -16.20 24.41
N GLU A 22 22.92 -16.36 25.42
CA GLU A 22 23.43 -17.62 25.92
C GLU A 22 22.23 -18.44 26.42
N GLN A 23 21.69 -19.33 25.58
CA GLN A 23 20.82 -20.40 26.06
C GLN A 23 21.44 -21.75 25.70
N GLN A 24 22.18 -22.20 26.70
CA GLN A 24 22.69 -23.54 26.93
C GLN A 24 21.57 -24.56 26.69
N GLY A 25 21.73 -25.37 25.66
CA GLY A 25 20.83 -26.47 25.32
C GLY A 25 21.64 -27.73 25.10
N VAL A 26 22.25 -28.23 26.18
CA VAL A 26 22.97 -29.50 26.24
C VAL A 26 22.01 -30.62 25.82
N ARG A 27 22.22 -31.18 24.63
CA ARG A 27 21.72 -32.50 24.29
C ARG A 27 22.87 -33.33 23.73
N GLU A 28 23.48 -34.05 24.67
CA GLU A 28 24.25 -35.25 24.45
C GLU A 28 23.55 -36.14 23.40
N ARG A 29 24.20 -36.31 22.26
CA ARG A 29 24.01 -37.49 21.43
C ARG A 29 25.36 -38.13 21.19
N ASP A 30 25.55 -39.17 21.97
CA ASP A 30 26.42 -40.31 21.72
C ASP A 30 26.30 -40.73 20.24
N VAL A 31 27.38 -40.56 19.48
CA VAL A 31 27.55 -41.22 18.18
C VAL A 31 28.96 -41.78 18.12
N THR A 32 28.97 -43.10 18.04
CA THR A 32 30.06 -44.06 18.02
C THR A 32 31.00 -43.90 16.81
N ALA A 33 32.29 -43.71 17.11
CA ALA A 33 33.51 -44.31 16.52
C ALA A 33 33.83 -44.19 14.99
N PRO A 34 35.12 -44.36 14.61
CA PRO A 34 35.77 -43.56 13.58
C PRO A 34 36.10 -44.31 12.28
N ASP A 35 36.23 -43.55 11.18
CA ASP A 35 36.96 -43.94 9.96
C ASP A 35 37.52 -42.63 9.36
N ASP A 36 38.82 -42.39 9.48
CA ASP A 36 39.78 -42.57 8.37
C ASP A 36 39.40 -41.76 7.13
N VAL A 37 40.03 -40.59 6.97
CA VAL A 37 40.88 -40.30 5.81
C VAL A 37 41.63 -38.99 6.02
N SER A 38 42.94 -39.13 6.00
CA SER A 38 43.93 -38.07 5.89
C SER A 38 43.71 -37.28 4.58
N ALA A 39 43.30 -36.02 4.67
CA ALA A 39 43.23 -35.11 3.54
C ALA A 39 44.03 -33.84 3.83
N VAL A 40 45.01 -33.61 2.97
CA VAL A 40 46.01 -32.54 2.98
C VAL A 40 45.32 -31.17 2.91
N PRO A 41 45.70 -30.16 3.73
CA PRO A 41 45.13 -28.82 3.61
C PRO A 41 45.58 -28.20 2.28
N ALA A 42 44.62 -27.99 1.37
CA ALA A 42 44.82 -27.16 0.20
C ALA A 42 44.98 -25.70 0.67
N ILE A 43 46.10 -25.08 0.31
CA ILE A 43 46.38 -23.68 0.57
C ILE A 43 45.41 -22.86 -0.29
N ASP A 44 44.51 -22.15 0.39
CA ASP A 44 43.60 -21.18 -0.22
C ASP A 44 44.41 -19.93 -0.61
N PRO A 45 44.43 -19.51 -1.89
CA PRO A 45 45.15 -18.31 -2.29
C PRO A 45 44.41 -17.07 -1.75
N GLU A 46 45.14 -16.22 -1.01
CA GLU A 46 44.66 -14.91 -0.55
C GLU A 46 44.00 -14.12 -1.69
N PRO A 47 42.83 -13.50 -1.48
CA PRO A 47 42.19 -12.69 -2.50
C PRO A 47 43.01 -11.42 -2.78
N GLU A 48 43.27 -11.15 -4.06
CA GLU A 48 43.89 -9.89 -4.51
C GLU A 48 43.03 -8.69 -4.08
N PRO A 49 43.66 -7.55 -3.68
CA PRO A 49 42.93 -6.37 -3.27
C PRO A 49 42.23 -5.72 -4.47
N ASP A 50 40.89 -5.71 -4.44
CA ASP A 50 40.02 -4.98 -5.37
C ASP A 50 40.36 -3.48 -5.33
N LEU A 51 40.79 -2.94 -6.46
CA LEU A 51 41.07 -1.51 -6.61
C LEU A 51 39.76 -0.71 -6.55
N PRO A 52 39.74 0.45 -5.87
CA PRO A 52 38.54 1.27 -5.80
C PRO A 52 38.16 1.80 -7.19
N PRO A 53 36.87 1.87 -7.53
CA PRO A 53 36.42 2.40 -8.81
C PRO A 53 36.76 3.90 -8.92
N GLU A 54 37.23 4.30 -10.10
CA GLU A 54 37.49 5.70 -10.43
C GLU A 54 36.21 6.55 -10.34
N PRO A 55 36.31 7.83 -9.90
CA PRO A 55 35.15 8.70 -9.77
C PRO A 55 34.54 9.02 -11.14
N SER A 56 33.29 8.61 -11.33
CA SER A 56 32.48 8.98 -12.50
C SER A 56 32.03 10.43 -12.37
N TYR A 57 32.25 11.22 -13.43
CA TYR A 57 31.85 12.63 -13.50
C TYR A 57 30.33 12.75 -13.54
N GLU A 58 29.76 13.57 -12.64
CA GLU A 58 28.34 13.92 -12.64
C GLU A 58 27.99 14.76 -13.88
N PRO A 59 26.86 14.49 -14.56
CA PRO A 59 26.41 15.30 -15.69
C PRO A 59 25.98 16.70 -15.24
N GLU A 60 26.35 17.71 -16.02
CA GLU A 60 25.96 19.10 -15.79
C GLU A 60 24.43 19.29 -15.78
N PRO A 61 23.90 20.18 -14.93
CA PRO A 61 22.47 20.40 -14.80
C PRO A 61 21.89 21.04 -16.07
N VAL A 62 20.92 20.36 -16.67
CA VAL A 62 20.11 20.87 -17.78
C VAL A 62 19.19 21.96 -17.25
N ILE A 63 19.23 23.14 -17.89
CA ILE A 63 18.36 24.28 -17.55
C ILE A 63 16.92 23.96 -17.98
N ASP A 64 16.00 24.05 -17.01
CA ASP A 64 14.57 23.82 -17.17
C ASP A 64 13.94 24.92 -18.04
N PRO A 65 13.10 24.60 -19.04
CA PRO A 65 12.44 25.60 -19.86
C PRO A 65 11.41 26.40 -19.05
N GLU A 66 11.37 27.72 -19.26
CA GLU A 66 10.46 28.63 -18.57
C GLU A 66 8.98 28.22 -18.77
N PRO A 67 8.13 28.38 -17.74
CA PRO A 67 6.72 28.00 -17.81
C PRO A 67 5.97 28.89 -18.79
N THR A 68 5.43 28.29 -19.85
CA THR A 68 4.45 28.91 -20.74
C THR A 68 3.17 29.22 -19.97
N VAL A 69 2.74 30.48 -20.03
CA VAL A 69 1.47 30.98 -19.45
C VAL A 69 0.29 30.30 -20.15
N GLU A 70 -0.52 29.55 -19.41
CA GLU A 70 -1.79 29.01 -19.91
C GLU A 70 -2.81 30.15 -20.16
N PRO A 71 -3.64 30.05 -21.20
CA PRO A 71 -4.71 31.01 -21.47
C PRO A 71 -5.82 30.95 -20.42
N ASP A 72 -6.35 32.14 -20.10
CA ASP A 72 -7.48 32.39 -19.21
C ASP A 72 -8.73 31.59 -19.66
N PRO A 73 -9.39 30.81 -18.77
CA PRO A 73 -10.58 30.07 -19.15
C PRO A 73 -11.76 31.03 -19.37
N GLU A 74 -12.29 31.03 -20.60
CA GLU A 74 -13.54 31.71 -20.94
C GLU A 74 -14.70 31.24 -20.04
N PRO A 75 -15.65 32.12 -19.70
CA PRO A 75 -16.80 31.77 -18.87
C PRO A 75 -17.68 30.72 -19.57
N PHE A 76 -17.84 29.57 -18.91
CA PHE A 76 -18.78 28.53 -19.32
C PHE A 76 -20.22 29.08 -19.32
N PRO A 77 -21.05 28.77 -20.34
CA PRO A 77 -22.46 29.09 -20.34
C PRO A 77 -23.19 28.34 -19.21
N GLU A 78 -24.13 29.02 -18.56
CA GLU A 78 -25.04 28.45 -17.57
C GLU A 78 -25.80 27.26 -18.17
N PRO A 79 -25.92 26.12 -17.44
CA PRO A 79 -26.62 24.96 -17.96
C PRO A 79 -28.13 25.22 -18.05
N ASP A 80 -28.64 25.08 -19.28
CA ASP A 80 -30.06 24.93 -19.58
C ASP A 80 -30.66 23.77 -18.75
N PRO A 81 -31.87 23.92 -18.17
CA PRO A 81 -32.56 22.84 -17.47
C PRO A 81 -33.05 21.79 -18.47
N VAL A 82 -32.21 20.80 -18.76
CA VAL A 82 -32.62 19.59 -19.47
C VAL A 82 -33.53 18.75 -18.57
N THR A 83 -34.81 18.83 -18.87
CA THR A 83 -35.87 17.91 -18.47
C THR A 83 -35.45 16.45 -18.61
N ASP A 84 -35.62 15.69 -17.52
CA ASP A 84 -36.03 14.28 -17.46
C ASP A 84 -35.70 13.42 -18.69
N GLN A 85 -34.56 12.73 -18.64
CA GLN A 85 -34.42 11.44 -19.31
C GLN A 85 -33.89 10.40 -18.33
N LEU A 86 -34.85 9.76 -17.66
CA LEU A 86 -34.74 8.46 -17.01
C LEU A 86 -34.16 7.44 -17.98
N GLY A 87 -32.88 7.10 -17.81
CA GLY A 87 -32.23 6.05 -18.57
C GLY A 87 -30.93 5.62 -17.91
N SER A 88 -30.99 4.52 -17.17
CA SER A 88 -29.84 3.85 -16.51
C SER A 88 -29.36 4.52 -15.23
N ALA A 89 -30.23 4.54 -14.21
CA ALA A 89 -29.75 4.47 -12.84
C ALA A 89 -29.00 3.13 -12.71
N THR A 90 -27.67 3.17 -12.78
CA THR A 90 -26.83 2.11 -12.25
C THR A 90 -27.14 2.04 -10.77
N THR A 91 -28.02 1.10 -10.41
CA THR A 91 -28.34 0.78 -9.04
C THR A 91 -27.03 0.40 -8.37
N LEU A 92 -26.47 1.33 -7.59
CA LEU A 92 -25.52 1.01 -6.53
C LEU A 92 -26.27 0.07 -5.58
N GLN A 93 -26.22 -1.23 -5.87
CA GLN A 93 -26.64 -2.25 -4.94
C GLN A 93 -25.60 -2.27 -3.83
N VAL A 94 -25.81 -1.38 -2.86
CA VAL A 94 -25.23 -1.52 -1.53
C VAL A 94 -25.79 -2.84 -1.00
N ALA A 95 -25.01 -3.91 -1.14
CA ALA A 95 -25.27 -5.15 -0.43
C ALA A 95 -25.01 -4.85 1.05
N GLU A 96 -26.07 -4.44 1.74
CA GLU A 96 -26.08 -4.23 3.19
C GLU A 96 -26.04 -5.61 3.85
N GLN A 97 -24.86 -6.23 3.87
CA GLN A 97 -24.64 -7.48 4.59
C GLN A 97 -24.51 -7.13 6.07
N ILE A 98 -25.60 -7.36 6.81
CA ILE A 98 -25.72 -7.06 8.26
C ILE A 98 -24.79 -8.00 9.03
N VAL A 99 -23.52 -7.62 9.14
CA VAL A 99 -22.62 -8.09 10.20
C VAL A 99 -22.65 -6.99 11.26
N PRO A 100 -22.95 -7.30 12.54
CA PRO A 100 -22.87 -6.32 13.63
C PRO A 100 -21.41 -6.08 13.99
N SER A 101 -20.65 -5.54 13.03
CA SER A 101 -19.42 -4.83 13.32
C SER A 101 -19.81 -3.36 13.45
N ASP A 102 -19.41 -2.74 14.55
CA ASP A 102 -19.54 -1.29 14.82
C ASP A 102 -18.74 -0.43 13.81
N GLN A 103 -18.27 -1.04 12.72
CA GLN A 103 -17.40 -0.46 11.71
C GLN A 103 -18.21 -0.25 10.42
N PRO A 104 -18.04 0.90 9.75
CA PRO A 104 -18.69 1.14 8.47
C PRO A 104 -18.21 0.10 7.46
N ALA A 105 -19.15 -0.64 6.87
CA ALA A 105 -18.85 -1.59 5.81
C ALA A 105 -18.17 -0.88 4.64
N PRO A 106 -17.15 -1.50 4.01
CA PRO A 106 -16.54 -0.93 2.81
C PRO A 106 -17.61 -0.76 1.72
N VAL A 107 -17.59 0.37 1.03
CA VAL A 107 -18.49 0.62 -0.10
C VAL A 107 -17.78 0.19 -1.38
N LEU A 108 -18.38 -0.75 -2.11
CA LEU A 108 -17.84 -1.26 -3.36
C LEU A 108 -18.62 -0.70 -4.55
N ALA A 109 -17.90 -0.26 -5.58
CA ALA A 109 -18.50 0.21 -6.82
C ALA A 109 -17.66 -0.22 -8.03
N TRP A 110 -18.33 -0.66 -9.10
CA TRP A 110 -17.69 -0.82 -10.41
C TRP A 110 -17.48 0.55 -11.06
N ASN A 111 -16.26 0.81 -11.53
CA ASN A 111 -15.93 2.00 -12.29
C ASN A 111 -15.70 1.61 -13.76
N PRO A 112 -16.61 1.96 -14.68
CA PRO A 112 -16.49 1.58 -16.10
C PRO A 112 -15.33 2.28 -16.81
N GLY A 113 -14.93 3.48 -16.37
CA GLY A 113 -13.80 4.21 -16.93
C GLY A 113 -12.46 3.55 -16.61
N LEU A 114 -12.33 2.96 -15.41
CA LEU A 114 -11.17 2.17 -15.02
C LEU A 114 -11.28 0.70 -15.45
N ARG A 115 -12.47 0.26 -15.86
CA ARG A 115 -12.85 -1.16 -15.97
C ARG A 115 -12.41 -1.95 -14.75
N GLY A 116 -12.67 -1.40 -13.57
CA GLY A 116 -12.16 -1.92 -12.30
C GLY A 116 -13.08 -1.65 -11.13
N VAL A 117 -12.78 -2.29 -10.00
CA VAL A 117 -13.54 -2.13 -8.76
C VAL A 117 -12.89 -1.06 -7.91
N VAL A 118 -13.69 -0.12 -7.41
CA VAL A 118 -13.27 0.86 -6.40
C VAL A 118 -13.87 0.45 -5.07
N VAL A 119 -13.03 0.32 -4.06
CA VAL A 119 -13.41 0.05 -2.68
C VAL A 119 -13.16 1.30 -1.88
N ARG A 120 -14.21 1.88 -1.29
CA ARG A 120 -14.11 3.04 -0.41
C ARG A 120 -14.19 2.59 1.04
N ILE A 121 -13.15 2.88 1.80
CA ILE A 121 -13.04 2.62 3.24
C ILE A 121 -12.96 3.97 3.94
N VAL A 122 -13.83 4.20 4.92
CA VAL A 122 -13.85 5.43 5.71
C VAL A 122 -13.57 5.05 7.16
N HIS A 123 -12.46 5.56 7.71
CA HIS A 123 -12.04 5.27 9.08
C HIS A 123 -12.06 6.57 9.90
N THR A 124 -13.11 6.73 10.72
CA THR A 124 -13.37 7.95 11.50
C THR A 124 -13.13 7.79 13.00
N ALA A 125 -13.16 6.56 13.52
CA ALA A 125 -12.94 6.31 14.95
C ALA A 125 -12.35 4.90 15.18
N PRO A 126 -11.46 4.76 16.18
CA PRO A 126 -11.04 3.45 16.65
C PRO A 126 -12.17 2.70 17.35
N SER A 127 -12.23 1.40 17.12
CA SER A 127 -12.95 0.44 17.93
C SER A 127 -12.18 0.14 19.22
N ALA A 128 -12.76 -0.74 20.06
CA ALA A 128 -12.07 -1.26 21.24
C ALA A 128 -10.76 -2.02 20.92
N ALA A 129 -10.59 -2.50 19.68
CA ALA A 129 -9.36 -3.15 19.22
C ALA A 129 -8.27 -2.16 18.76
N GLY A 130 -8.63 -0.90 18.54
CA GLY A 130 -7.73 0.17 18.11
C GLY A 130 -7.73 0.44 16.60
N SER A 131 -7.34 1.66 16.21
CA SER A 131 -7.39 2.16 14.82
C SER A 131 -6.63 1.28 13.82
N ALA A 132 -5.47 0.77 14.23
CA ALA A 132 -4.59 -0.01 13.36
C ALA A 132 -5.19 -1.38 12.99
N GLU A 133 -5.75 -2.09 13.96
CA GLU A 133 -6.37 -3.40 13.75
C GLU A 133 -7.65 -3.25 12.90
N ASP A 134 -8.44 -2.23 13.20
CA ASP A 134 -9.63 -1.88 12.44
C ASP A 134 -9.35 -1.58 10.98
N LEU A 135 -8.34 -0.75 10.72
CA LEU A 135 -7.93 -0.40 9.38
C LEU A 135 -7.42 -1.63 8.62
N ARG A 136 -6.65 -2.50 9.28
CA ARG A 136 -6.20 -3.76 8.68
C ARG A 136 -7.39 -4.63 8.29
N ALA A 137 -8.33 -4.84 9.22
CA ALA A 137 -9.52 -5.64 8.97
C ALA A 137 -10.37 -5.06 7.83
N ALA A 138 -10.56 -3.74 7.79
CA ALA A 138 -11.29 -3.06 6.72
C ALA A 138 -10.62 -3.21 5.35
N LEU A 139 -9.28 -3.13 5.29
CA LEU A 139 -8.51 -3.37 4.07
C LEU A 139 -8.65 -4.81 3.57
N GLU A 140 -8.53 -5.79 4.47
CA GLU A 140 -8.65 -7.21 4.14
C GLU A 140 -10.06 -7.56 3.68
N ASN A 141 -11.08 -7.11 4.43
CA ASN A 141 -12.48 -7.32 4.09
C ASN A 141 -12.86 -6.63 2.77
N GLY A 142 -12.44 -5.38 2.58
CA GLY A 142 -12.69 -4.63 1.36
C GLY A 142 -12.05 -5.27 0.13
N LEU A 143 -10.81 -5.76 0.26
CA LEU A 143 -10.14 -6.47 -0.82
C LEU A 143 -10.80 -7.81 -1.11
N ALA A 144 -11.14 -8.60 -0.09
CA ALA A 144 -11.83 -9.87 -0.24
C ALA A 144 -13.19 -9.71 -0.93
N ALA A 145 -13.97 -8.69 -0.54
CA ALA A 145 -15.25 -8.37 -1.17
C ALA A 145 -15.07 -7.95 -2.64
N ALA A 146 -14.00 -7.20 -2.96
CA ALA A 146 -13.76 -6.72 -4.32
C ALA A 146 -13.37 -7.82 -5.30
N VAL A 147 -12.73 -8.90 -4.83
CA VAL A 147 -12.28 -10.02 -5.68
C VAL A 147 -13.15 -11.27 -5.54
N GLY A 148 -14.07 -11.28 -4.56
CA GLY A 148 -14.90 -12.43 -4.23
C GLY A 148 -16.24 -12.45 -4.98
N GLU A 149 -17.13 -13.33 -4.53
CA GLU A 149 -18.46 -13.55 -5.13
C GLU A 149 -19.38 -12.33 -5.02
N HIS A 150 -19.09 -11.41 -4.08
CA HIS A 150 -19.83 -10.17 -3.88
C HIS A 150 -19.23 -8.98 -4.64
N SER A 151 -18.31 -9.22 -5.57
CA SER A 151 -17.72 -8.16 -6.38
C SER A 151 -18.78 -7.49 -7.24
N PRO A 152 -18.81 -6.14 -7.34
CA PRO A 152 -19.72 -5.43 -8.24
C PRO A 152 -19.30 -5.51 -9.72
N ALA A 153 -18.21 -6.22 -10.03
CA ALA A 153 -17.72 -6.36 -11.40
C ALA A 153 -18.76 -7.11 -12.28
N PRO A 154 -19.03 -6.62 -13.50
CA PRO A 154 -19.86 -7.34 -14.46
C PRO A 154 -19.33 -8.76 -14.73
N HIS A 155 -20.22 -9.70 -15.07
CA HIS A 155 -19.83 -11.08 -15.37
C HIS A 155 -18.90 -11.21 -16.58
N ASP A 156 -18.89 -10.22 -17.48
CA ASP A 156 -18.02 -10.13 -18.65
C ASP A 156 -16.73 -9.33 -18.39
N ALA A 157 -16.52 -8.84 -17.16
CA ALA A 157 -15.30 -8.14 -16.80
C ALA A 157 -14.08 -9.08 -16.86
N ASP A 158 -12.93 -8.52 -17.23
CA ASP A 158 -11.66 -9.24 -17.25
C ASP A 158 -11.33 -9.74 -15.83
N PRO A 159 -11.02 -11.03 -15.61
CA PRO A 159 -10.72 -11.54 -14.27
C PRO A 159 -9.51 -10.85 -13.62
N GLU A 160 -8.70 -10.14 -14.38
CA GLU A 160 -7.56 -9.32 -13.96
C GLU A 160 -7.87 -7.82 -13.84
N TYR A 161 -9.14 -7.43 -13.73
CA TYR A 161 -9.53 -6.03 -13.55
C TYR A 161 -8.78 -5.34 -12.40
N PRO A 162 -8.40 -4.05 -12.57
CA PRO A 162 -7.76 -3.30 -11.51
C PRO A 162 -8.70 -3.10 -10.32
N VAL A 163 -8.14 -3.10 -9.12
CA VAL A 163 -8.86 -2.80 -7.87
C VAL A 163 -8.22 -1.58 -7.23
N VAL A 164 -9.01 -0.56 -6.93
CA VAL A 164 -8.55 0.66 -6.26
C VAL A 164 -9.13 0.68 -4.85
N LEU A 165 -8.26 0.54 -3.86
CA LEU A 165 -8.61 0.74 -2.45
C LEU A 165 -8.44 2.23 -2.13
N ASN A 166 -9.55 2.96 -1.98
CA ASN A 166 -9.56 4.35 -1.57
C ASN A 166 -9.90 4.43 -0.08
N VAL A 167 -8.91 4.77 0.74
CA VAL A 167 -9.02 4.83 2.19
C VAL A 167 -9.01 6.29 2.62
N THR A 168 -10.11 6.75 3.20
CA THR A 168 -10.20 8.06 3.84
C THR A 168 -10.06 7.86 5.35
N ILE A 169 -9.08 8.51 5.97
CA ILE A 169 -8.78 8.38 7.41
C ILE A 169 -8.91 9.74 8.07
N ALA A 170 -9.60 9.81 9.19
CA ALA A 170 -9.64 11.00 10.03
C ALA A 170 -8.24 11.30 10.57
N GLU A 171 -7.72 12.52 10.35
CA GLU A 171 -6.37 12.92 10.78
C GLU A 171 -6.12 12.63 12.27
N GLU A 172 -7.15 12.78 13.11
CA GLU A 172 -7.11 12.54 14.55
C GLU A 172 -6.89 11.07 14.94
N THR A 173 -7.14 10.14 14.01
CA THR A 173 -6.95 8.69 14.22
C THR A 173 -5.61 8.19 13.69
N VAL A 174 -4.84 9.05 13.01
CA VAL A 174 -3.56 8.67 12.42
C VAL A 174 -2.47 8.66 13.48
N ASP A 175 -2.12 7.47 13.95
CA ASP A 175 -0.98 7.23 14.83
C ASP A 175 0.16 6.47 14.10
N ALA A 176 1.21 6.13 14.86
CA ALA A 176 2.37 5.39 14.34
C ALA A 176 1.99 3.99 13.85
N GLU A 177 1.06 3.31 14.53
CA GLU A 177 0.62 1.96 14.19
C GLU A 177 -0.20 1.96 12.90
N VAL A 178 -1.13 2.90 12.75
CA VAL A 178 -1.89 3.14 11.50
C VAL A 178 -0.93 3.41 10.34
N THR A 179 0.08 4.25 10.56
CA THR A 179 1.09 4.56 9.54
C THR A 179 1.87 3.31 9.13
N GLU A 180 2.25 2.47 10.09
CA GLU A 180 2.92 1.20 9.83
C GLU A 180 2.03 0.22 9.06
N VAL A 181 0.75 0.09 9.44
CA VAL A 181 -0.24 -0.74 8.74
C VAL A 181 -0.35 -0.31 7.28
N LEU A 182 -0.49 0.98 7.00
CA LEU A 182 -0.55 1.52 5.63
C LEU A 182 0.73 1.26 4.85
N ALA A 183 1.90 1.45 5.46
CA ALA A 183 3.19 1.19 4.82
C ALA A 183 3.36 -0.30 4.48
N SER A 184 2.99 -1.18 5.42
CA SER A 184 2.99 -2.63 5.24
C SER A 184 2.02 -3.06 4.14
N ALA A 185 0.79 -2.53 4.15
CA ALA A 185 -0.21 -2.79 3.11
C ALA A 185 0.29 -2.38 1.72
N ARG A 186 0.84 -1.16 1.58
CA ARG A 186 1.44 -0.71 0.30
C ARG A 186 2.54 -1.66 -0.19
N LYS A 187 3.43 -2.10 0.71
CA LYS A 187 4.52 -3.04 0.38
C LYS A 187 3.98 -4.42 -0.01
N GLN A 188 2.95 -4.91 0.66
CA GLN A 188 2.33 -6.20 0.35
C GLN A 188 1.60 -6.17 -0.99
N LEU A 189 0.79 -5.14 -1.25
CA LEU A 189 0.07 -4.97 -2.51
C LEU A 189 1.02 -4.86 -3.70
N ALA A 190 2.10 -4.07 -3.56
CA ALA A 190 3.11 -3.94 -4.61
C ALA A 190 3.81 -5.28 -4.96
N ARG A 191 3.89 -6.22 -4.01
CA ARG A 191 4.56 -7.51 -4.22
C ARG A 191 3.62 -8.62 -4.70
N LYS A 192 2.39 -8.65 -4.19
CA LYS A 192 1.48 -9.80 -4.33
C LYS A 192 0.29 -9.51 -5.24
N ALA A 193 -0.05 -8.24 -5.46
CA ALA A 193 -1.30 -7.85 -6.09
C ALA A 193 -1.08 -6.64 -7.01
N VAL A 194 -0.37 -6.86 -8.13
CA VAL A 194 0.01 -5.81 -9.09
C VAL A 194 -1.19 -5.01 -9.61
N ARG A 195 -2.38 -5.63 -9.67
CA ARG A 195 -3.63 -4.98 -10.07
C ARG A 195 -4.30 -4.12 -8.99
N VAL A 196 -3.81 -4.15 -7.74
CA VAL A 196 -4.40 -3.45 -6.60
C VAL A 196 -3.62 -2.18 -6.31
N ARG A 197 -4.33 -1.04 -6.31
CA ARG A 197 -3.76 0.27 -5.98
C ARG A 197 -4.36 0.81 -4.69
N LEU A 198 -3.52 1.14 -3.72
CA LEU A 198 -3.93 1.78 -2.48
C LEU A 198 -3.76 3.29 -2.57
N VAL A 199 -4.88 4.01 -2.47
CA VAL A 199 -4.97 5.47 -2.37
C VAL A 199 -5.39 5.79 -0.94
N VAL A 200 -4.64 6.67 -0.29
CA VAL A 200 -4.93 7.09 1.09
C VAL A 200 -5.14 8.59 1.08
N ASP A 201 -6.28 9.01 1.60
CA ASP A 201 -6.67 10.38 1.81
C ASP A 201 -6.81 10.63 3.31
N GLN A 202 -6.26 11.74 3.79
CA GLN A 202 -6.37 12.16 5.18
C GLN A 202 -7.20 13.43 5.19
N ALA A 203 -8.28 13.43 5.97
CA ALA A 203 -9.18 14.57 6.08
C ALA A 203 -9.53 14.82 7.56
N PRO A 204 -9.82 16.07 7.96
CA PRO A 204 -10.31 16.35 9.30
C PRO A 204 -11.61 15.59 9.56
N LEU A 205 -11.84 15.09 10.80
CA LEU A 205 -13.07 14.36 11.15
C LEU A 205 -14.35 15.13 10.77
N ALA A 206 -14.33 16.46 10.87
CA ALA A 206 -15.45 17.33 10.52
C ALA A 206 -15.81 17.32 9.02
N GLU A 207 -14.92 16.91 8.13
CA GLU A 207 -15.14 16.83 6.68
C GLU A 207 -15.61 15.45 6.22
N ILE A 208 -15.47 14.43 7.07
CA ILE A 208 -15.79 13.04 6.76
C ILE A 208 -17.22 12.66 7.17
N ALA A 209 -17.80 13.38 8.14
CA ALA A 209 -19.11 13.12 8.75
C ALA A 209 -20.32 13.64 7.95
#